data_AF-A0A1Z8N7F3-F1
#
_entry.id   AF-A0A1Z8N7F3-F1
#
_cell.length_a   1.000
_cell.length_b   1.000
_cell.length_c   1.000
_cell.angle_alpha   90.00
_cell.angle_beta   90.00
_cell.angle_gamma   90.00
#
_symmetry.space_group_name_H-M   'P 1'
#
loop_
_entity.id
_entity.type
_entity.pdbx_description
1 polymer ?
#
loop_
_entity_poly.entity_id
_entity_poly.type
_entity_poly.pdbx_seq_one_letter_code
_entity_poly.pdbx_strand_id
1 'polypeptide(L)' 'MTDYPIYRKLSNQKSFYRITSDTEFEEIQCIGTARIKAAFNAEKYPEFLRVKEMISCQPPFELSTEMEYSAQKGT' A
#
# COMPACT_ATOMS: atom_id res chain seq x y z
N MET A 1 0.54 -17.89 8.15
CA MET A 1 1.44 -16.79 8.57
C MET A 1 1.56 -15.85 7.40
N THR A 2 1.47 -14.54 7.66
CA THR A 2 1.59 -13.51 6.62
C THR A 2 3.01 -12.95 6.71
N ASP A 3 3.82 -13.14 5.67
CA ASP A 3 5.17 -12.60 5.61
C ASP A 3 5.13 -11.13 5.21
N TYR A 4 5.45 -10.26 6.17
CA TYR A 4 5.59 -8.82 5.95
C TYR A 4 7.06 -8.46 5.64
N PRO A 5 7.32 -7.39 4.86
CA PRO A 5 6.34 -6.49 4.26
C PRO A 5 5.66 -7.07 3.02
N ILE A 6 4.37 -6.74 2.85
CA ILE A 6 3.61 -7.04 1.62
C ILE A 6 3.54 -5.77 0.77
N TYR A 7 3.77 -5.91 -0.52
CA TYR A 7 3.68 -4.82 -1.48
C TYR A 7 2.42 -4.97 -2.36
N ARG A 8 1.68 -3.87 -2.51
CA ARG A 8 0.50 -3.76 -3.38
C ARG A 8 0.52 -2.46 -4.16
N LYS A 9 -0.26 -2.40 -5.23
CA LYS A 9 -0.52 -1.17 -5.99
C LYS A 9 -1.96 -1.12 -6.48
N LEU A 10 -2.41 0.04 -6.92
CA LEU A 10 -3.61 0.15 -7.73
C LEU A 10 -3.28 -0.09 -9.21
N SER A 11 -4.24 -0.66 -9.95
CA SER A 11 -4.12 -0.94 -11.40
C SER A 11 -3.76 0.27 -12.25
N ASN A 12 -4.17 1.47 -11.82
CA ASN A 12 -3.85 2.74 -12.46
C ASN A 12 -2.47 3.30 -12.11
N GLN A 13 -1.67 2.59 -11.30
CA GLN A 13 -0.34 2.99 -10.82
C GLN A 13 -0.32 4.34 -10.09
N LYS A 14 -1.47 4.78 -9.55
CA LYS A 14 -1.57 6.04 -8.80
C LYS A 14 -1.28 5.89 -7.31
N SER A 15 -1.35 4.68 -6.77
CA SER A 15 -0.99 4.40 -5.38
C SER A 15 -0.19 3.11 -5.27
N PHE A 16 0.85 3.15 -4.46
CA PHE A 16 1.68 2.01 -4.08
C PHE A 16 1.68 1.86 -2.56
N TYR A 17 1.61 0.63 -2.08
CA TYR A 17 1.43 0.31 -0.67
C TYR A 17 2.53 -0.63 -0.19
N ARG A 18 3.00 -0.37 1.03
CA ARG A 18 3.84 -1.28 1.81
C ARG A 18 3.14 -1.58 3.12
N ILE A 19 2.57 -2.76 3.22
CA ILE A 19 1.87 -3.25 4.41
C ILE A 19 2.93 -3.86 5.33
N THR A 20 3.07 -3.32 6.54
CA THR A 20 4.08 -3.72 7.52
C THR A 20 3.54 -4.63 8.61
N SER A 21 2.22 -4.60 8.85
CA SER A 21 1.51 -5.48 9.78
C SER A 21 0.05 -5.63 9.34
N ASP A 22 -0.75 -6.39 10.10
CA ASP A 22 -2.20 -6.55 9.87
C ASP A 22 -3.01 -5.27 10.11
N THR A 23 -2.39 -4.23 10.65
CA THR A 23 -3.03 -2.94 10.97
C THR A 23 -2.28 -1.74 10.41
N GLU A 24 -1.06 -1.90 9.91
CA GLU A 24 -0.21 -0.79 9.48
C GLU A 24 0.23 -0.93 8.04
N PHE A 25 0.19 0.20 7.32
CA PHE A 25 0.76 0.30 5.99
C PHE A 25 1.21 1.72 5.67
N GLU A 26 2.13 1.81 4.73
CA GLU A 26 2.53 3.06 4.10
C GLU A 26 1.92 3.14 2.68
N GLU A 27 1.41 4.29 2.28
CA GLU A 27 0.96 4.58 0.91
C GLU A 27 1.83 5.67 0.28
N ILE A 28 2.19 5.48 -0.99
CA ILE A 28 2.75 6.52 -1.84
C ILE A 28 1.76 6.81 -2.96
N GLN A 29 1.27 8.05 -2.99
CA GLN A 29 0.36 8.54 -4.02
C GLN A 29 1.12 9.30 -5.10
N CYS A 30 0.88 8.94 -6.35
CA CYS A 30 1.45 9.55 -7.54
C CYS A 30 0.46 10.56 -8.13
N ILE A 31 0.69 11.86 -7.87
CA ILE A 31 -0.14 12.94 -8.37
C ILE A 31 0.67 13.78 -9.35
N GLY A 32 0.55 13.46 -10.63
CA GLY A 32 1.43 14.02 -11.67
C GLY A 32 2.89 13.66 -11.39
N THR A 33 3.74 14.68 -11.25
CA THR A 33 5.15 14.53 -10.88
C THR A 33 5.37 14.45 -9.37
N ALA A 34 4.37 14.81 -8.55
CA ALA A 34 4.49 14.75 -7.10
C ALA A 34 4.31 13.32 -6.58
N ARG A 35 4.99 13.03 -5.47
CA ARG A 35 4.86 11.80 -4.70
C ARG A 35 4.55 12.18 -3.26
N ILE A 36 3.38 11.76 -2.77
CA ILE A 36 2.94 12.04 -1.39
C ILE A 36 2.99 10.72 -0.63
N LYS A 37 3.76 10.69 0.44
CA LYS A 37 3.87 9.51 1.32
C LYS A 37 3.03 9.73 2.57
N ALA A 38 2.23 8.74 2.94
CA ALA A 38 1.45 8.72 4.16
C ALA A 38 1.62 7.36 4.87
N ALA A 39 1.68 7.38 6.19
CA ALA A 39 1.63 6.19 7.02
C ALA A 39 0.25 6.09 7.66
N PHE A 40 -0.31 4.89 7.69
CA PHE A 40 -1.63 4.61 8.22
C PHE A 40 -1.53 3.53 9.30
N ASN A 41 -2.22 3.76 10.40
CA ASN A 41 -2.46 2.80 11.47
C ASN A 41 -3.97 2.63 11.59
N ALA A 42 -4.47 1.41 11.39
CA ALA A 42 -5.89 1.12 11.40
C ALA A 42 -6.42 1.11 12.84
N GLU A 43 -7.24 2.09 13.19
CA GLU A 43 -7.88 2.19 14.51
C GLU A 43 -9.37 1.86 14.45
N LYS A 44 -10.01 2.04 13.28
CA LYS A 44 -11.46 1.83 13.09
C LYS A 44 -11.74 0.74 12.07
N TYR A 45 -12.92 0.13 12.19
CA TYR A 45 -13.36 -0.98 11.34
C TYR A 45 -13.15 -0.78 9.83
N PRO A 46 -13.44 0.40 9.22
CA PRO A 46 -13.19 0.61 7.79
C PRO A 46 -11.71 0.51 7.40
N GLU A 47 -10.81 0.90 8.30
CA GLU A 47 -9.37 0.85 8.07
C GLU A 47 -8.85 -0.58 8.18
N PHE A 48 -9.30 -1.33 9.19
CA PHE A 48 -9.01 -2.77 9.29
C PHE A 48 -9.49 -3.53 8.05
N LEU A 49 -10.69 -3.21 7.55
CA LEU A 49 -11.23 -3.83 6.34
C LEU A 49 -10.32 -3.55 5.14
N ARG A 50 -9.90 -2.29 4.96
CA ARG A 50 -8.98 -1.91 3.88
C ARG A 50 -7.65 -2.66 3.95
N VAL A 51 -7.04 -2.78 5.13
CA VAL A 51 -5.77 -3.53 5.29
C VAL A 51 -5.96 -5.00 4.93
N LYS A 52 -7.06 -5.61 5.38
CA LYS A 52 -7.41 -6.98 5.03
C LYS A 52 -7.60 -7.16 3.52
N GLU A 53 -8.31 -6.26 2.86
CA GLU A 53 -8.51 -6.30 1.40
C GLU A 53 -7.18 -6.17 0.64
N MET A 54 -6.26 -5.30 1.10
CA MET A 54 -4.91 -5.19 0.53
C MET A 54 -4.12 -6.49 0.70
N ILE A 55 -4.08 -7.06 1.91
CA ILE A 55 -3.38 -8.32 2.19
C ILE A 55 -3.92 -9.44 1.29
N SER A 56 -5.25 -9.57 1.22
CA SER A 56 -5.96 -10.53 0.38
C SER A 56 -5.90 -10.23 -1.12
N CYS A 57 -5.26 -9.13 -1.53
CA CYS A 57 -5.15 -8.69 -2.92
C CYS A 57 -6.52 -8.63 -3.63
N GLN A 58 -7.55 -8.17 -2.94
CA GLN A 58 -8.88 -7.98 -3.52
C GLN A 58 -8.87 -6.78 -4.47
N PRO A 59 -9.58 -6.83 -5.62
CA PRO A 59 -9.73 -5.66 -6.47
C PRO A 59 -10.20 -4.44 -5.67
N PRO A 60 -9.61 -3.24 -5.84
CA PRO A 60 -8.73 -2.83 -6.94
C PRO A 60 -7.21 -3.02 -6.68
N PHE A 61 -6.82 -3.77 -5.64
CA PHE A 61 -5.41 -3.99 -5.30
C PHE A 61 -4.77 -5.07 -6.15
N GLU A 62 -3.61 -4.77 -6.71
CA GLU A 62 -2.78 -5.68 -7.48
C GLU A 62 -1.46 -5.96 -6.74
N LEU A 63 -0.83 -7.08 -7.09
CA LEU A 63 0.51 -7.41 -6.62
C LEU A 63 1.50 -6.33 -7.06
N SER A 64 2.42 -5.99 -6.15
CA SER A 64 3.56 -5.14 -6.46
C SER A 64 4.81 -5.69 -5.80
N THR A 65 5.97 -5.16 -6.18
CA THR A 65 7.28 -5.52 -5.65
C THR A 65 7.86 -4.39 -4.81
N GLU A 66 8.86 -4.72 -3.97
CA GLU A 66 9.64 -3.71 -3.25
C GLU A 66 10.30 -2.70 -4.20
N MET A 67 10.76 -3.16 -5.36
CA MET A 67 11.39 -2.32 -6.38
C MET A 67 10.42 -1.27 -6.92
N GLU A 68 9.18 -1.68 -7.26
CA GLU A 68 8.15 -0.76 -7.74
C GLU A 68 7.77 0.29 -6.68
N TYR A 69 7.61 -0.13 -5.42
CA TYR A 69 7.32 0.79 -4.31
C TYR A 69 8.47 1.77 -4.07
N SER A 70 9.71 1.27 -4.05
CA SER A 70 10.92 2.09 -3.81
C SER A 70 11.19 3.08 -4.93
N ALA A 71 10.86 2.74 -6.18
CA ALA A 71 10.96 3.66 -7.31
C ALA A 71 10.08 4.92 -7.15
N GLN A 72 9.04 4.88 -6.31
CA GLN A 72 8.17 6.03 -6.06
C GLN A 72 8.53 6.84 -4.82
N LYS A 73 9.45 6.38 -3.96
CA LYS A 73 9.78 7.04 -2.69
C LYS A 73 10.39 8.43 -2.83
N GLY A 74 10.85 8.82 -4.02
CA GLY A 74 11.66 10.03 -4.20
C GLY A 74 13.03 9.86 -3.53
N THR A 75 14.05 10.57 -4.04
CA THR A 75 15.37 10.64 -3.41
C THR A 75 15.38 11.71 -2.34
#